data_AF-A0A2G9M1M2-F1
#
_entry.id   AF-A0A2G9M1M2-F1
#
_cell.length_a   1.000
_cell.length_b   1.000
_cell.length_c   1.000
_cell.angle_alpha   90.00
_cell.angle_beta   90.00
_cell.angle_gamma   90.00
#
_symmetry.space_group_name_H-M   'P 1'
#
loop_
_entity.id
_entity.type
_entity.pdbx_description
1 polymer ?
#
loop_
_entity_poly.entity_id
_entity_poly.type
_entity_poly.pdbx_seq_one_letter_code
_entity_poly.pdbx_strand_id
1 'polypeptide(L)' 'VEEAFKVKVIDVNFLNDMKGNKKAYVRLSGDTPAIDIATQLGMM' A
#
# COMPACT_ATOMS: atom_id res chain seq x y z
N VAL A 1 -5.52 1.81 -5.14
CA VAL A 1 -4.12 2.24 -4.91
C VAL A 1 -3.52 2.74 -6.20
N GLU A 2 -3.53 1.96 -7.28
CA GLU A 2 -2.96 2.36 -8.57
C GLU A 2 -3.62 3.62 -9.17
N GLU A 3 -4.95 3.71 -9.18
CA GLU A 3 -5.63 4.91 -9.70
C GLU A 3 -5.55 6.11 -8.76
N ALA A 4 -5.64 5.88 -7.45
CA ALA A 4 -5.67 6.94 -6.44
C ALA A 4 -4.31 7.63 -6.28
N PHE A 5 -3.21 6.88 -6.40
CA PHE A 5 -1.85 7.39 -6.23
C PHE A 5 -1.03 7.37 -7.51
N LYS A 6 -1.61 6.92 -8.64
CA LYS A 6 -0.93 6.78 -9.94
C LYS A 6 0.39 6.01 -9.84
N VAL A 7 0.40 4.97 -9.01
CA VAL A 7 1.59 4.14 -8.76
C VAL A 7 1.39 2.74 -9.30
N LYS A 8 2.49 2.10 -9.68
CA LYS A 8 2.46 0.72 -10.17
C LYS A 8 2.57 -0.26 -9.01
N VAL A 9 1.59 -1.16 -8.89
CA VAL A 9 1.61 -2.22 -7.87
C VAL A 9 2.21 -3.48 -8.48
N ILE A 10 3.14 -4.11 -7.76
CA ILE A 10 3.76 -5.38 -8.16
C ILE A 10 2.92 -6.55 -7.64
N ASP A 11 2.52 -6.49 -6.38
CA ASP A 11 1.87 -7.61 -5.70
C ASP A 11 0.96 -7.14 -4.56
N VAL A 12 -0.07 -7.93 -4.25
CA VAL A 12 -1.02 -7.63 -3.18
C VAL A 12 -1.32 -8.89 -2.39
N ASN A 13 -0.96 -8.90 -1.11
CA ASN A 13 -1.31 -9.96 -0.17
C ASN A 13 -2.34 -9.46 0.84
N PHE A 14 -3.28 -10.33 1.18
CA PHE A 14 -4.27 -10.07 2.21
C PHE A 14 -4.01 -10.97 3.41
N LEU A 15 -4.02 -10.38 4.60
CA LEU A 15 -3.97 -11.07 5.87
C LEU A 15 -5.25 -10.73 6.64
N ASN A 16 -5.99 -11.75 7.07
CA ASN A 16 -7.08 -11.53 8.00
C ASN A 16 -6.52 -11.53 9.44
N ASP A 17 -6.57 -10.38 10.10
CA ASP A 17 -6.10 -10.22 11.47
C ASP A 17 -7.02 -11.00 12.44
N MET A 18 -6.47 -11.44 13.57
CA MET A 18 -7.22 -12.19 14.58
C MET A 18 -8.41 -11.38 15.16
N LYS A 19 -8.38 -10.05 15.05
CA LYS A 19 -9.49 -9.16 15.41
C LYS A 19 -10.57 -9.02 14.33
N GLY A 20 -10.49 -9.77 13.23
CA GLY A 20 -11.44 -9.71 12.11
C GLY A 20 -11.19 -8.58 11.10
N ASN A 21 -10.06 -7.89 11.20
CA ASN A 21 -9.68 -6.81 10.27
C ASN A 21 -8.92 -7.37 9.08
N LYS A 22 -9.30 -7.00 7.86
CA LYS A 22 -8.56 -7.38 6.65
C LYS A 22 -7.40 -6.41 6.41
N LYS A 23 -6.18 -6.87 6.64
CA LYS A 23 -4.95 -6.13 6.32
C LYS A 23 -4.52 -6.45 4.89
N ALA A 24 -4.16 -5.41 4.14
CA ALA A 24 -3.61 -5.55 2.80
C ALA A 24 -2.15 -5.09 2.79
N TYR A 25 -1.25 -5.97 2.38
CA TYR A 25 0.15 -5.68 2.13
C TYR A 25 0.31 -5.46 0.63
N VAL A 26 0.56 -4.21 0.23
CA VAL A 26 0.69 -3.83 -1.18
C VAL A 26 2.16 -3.58 -1.46
N ARG A 27 2.76 -4.38 -2.34
CA ARG A 27 4.13 -4.18 -2.81
C ARG A 27 4.10 -3.21 -3.99
N LEU A 28 4.73 -2.07 -3.80
CA LEU A 28 4.86 -1.03 -4.83
C LEU A 28 6.09 -1.28 -5.69
N SER A 29 6.07 -0.76 -6.92
CA SER A 29 7.21 -0.80 -7.82
C SER A 29 8.33 0.13 -7.36
N GLY A 30 9.58 -0.22 -7.67
CA GLY A 30 10.77 0.56 -7.28
C GLY A 30 10.81 1.97 -7.87
N ASP A 31 10.01 2.25 -8.89
CA ASP A 31 9.82 3.58 -9.48
C ASP A 31 9.20 4.60 -8.50
N THR A 32 8.41 4.15 -7.52
CA THR A 32 7.75 5.06 -6.57
C THR A 32 7.99 4.58 -5.13
N PRO A 33 8.85 5.27 -4.36
CA PRO A 33 9.20 4.83 -3.01
C PRO A 33 7.98 4.93 -2.08
N ALA A 34 7.76 3.89 -1.27
CA ALA A 34 6.59 3.78 -0.40
C ALA A 34 6.45 4.91 0.63
N ILE A 35 7.56 5.53 1.04
CA ILE A 35 7.57 6.65 1.98
C ILE A 35 6.88 7.90 1.41
N ASP A 36 6.96 8.12 0.10
CA ASP A 36 6.32 9.26 -0.56
C ASP A 36 4.79 9.14 -0.47
N ILE A 37 4.28 7.92 -0.72
CA ILE A 37 2.85 7.61 -0.58
C ILE A 37 2.40 7.69 0.88
N ALA A 38 3.21 7.20 1.83
CA ALA A 38 2.89 7.30 3.26
C ALA A 38 2.77 8.76 3.70
N THR A 39 3.67 9.62 3.20
CA THR A 39 3.65 11.07 3.41
C THR A 39 2.38 11.70 2.83
N GLN A 40 1.99 11.35 1.60
CA GLN A 40 0.74 11.82 0.98
C GLN A 40 -0.52 11.37 1.73
N LEU A 41 -0.46 10.21 2.39
CA LEU A 41 -1.53 9.69 3.24
C LEU A 41 -1.58 10.37 4.62
N GLY A 42 -0.65 11.29 4.91
CA GLY A 42 -0.54 11.96 6.22
C GLY A 42 -0.07 11.02 7.33
N MET A 43 0.54 9.88 6.98
CA MET A 43 1.16 8.97 7.91
C MET A 43 2.64 9.35 8.04
N MET A 44 2.95 10.20 9.03
CA MET A 44 4.31 10.52 9.47
C MET A 44 4.45 10.26 10.96
#